data_AF-A0A1Q3DCE8-F1
#
_entry.id   AF-A0A1Q3DCE8-F1
#
_cell.length_a   1.000
_cell.length_b   1.000
_cell.length_c   1.000
_cell.angle_alpha   90.00
_cell.angle_beta   90.00
_cell.angle_gamma   90.00
#
_symmetry.space_group_name_H-M   'P 1'
#
loop_
_entity.id
_entity.type
_entity.pdbx_description
1 polymer ?
#
loop_
_entity_poly.entity_id
_entity_poly.type
_entity_poly.pdbx_seq_one_letter_code
_entity_poly.pdbx_strand_id
1 'polypeptide(L)'
;MSKEIKNLKSENSKYISEIEFLKNEKSYYLNEIDVLNVSSKLSIDFKEENEKLKLEIDALKKTFSKFSNSSDKLDNLLGLQRCVFDKAGLSYEEMNNVKHFSNFFIKKVEPKISCNCCGRIGHVSTSCFHRKNFVFGKTKKVWVPKGNTLSNSQGPKFIWVPKV
;
A
#
# COMPACT_ATOMS: atom_id res chain seq x y z
N MET A 1 41.18 -46.95 -82.75
CA MET A 1 39.75 -46.91 -83.14
C MET A 1 38.84 -47.70 -82.19
N SER A 2 38.54 -49.00 -82.36
CA SER A 2 37.52 -49.69 -81.54
C SER A 2 37.84 -49.81 -80.02
N LYS A 3 39.11 -50.04 -79.66
CA LYS A 3 39.55 -50.11 -78.25
C LYS A 3 39.50 -48.75 -77.53
N GLU A 4 39.95 -47.68 -78.19
CA GLU A 4 39.87 -46.31 -77.65
C GLU A 4 38.44 -45.87 -77.40
N ILE A 5 37.53 -46.13 -78.34
CA ILE A 5 36.11 -45.79 -78.18
C ILE A 5 35.51 -46.52 -76.96
N LYS A 6 35.89 -47.79 -76.73
CA LYS A 6 35.45 -48.53 -75.54
C LYS A 6 36.02 -47.96 -74.23
N ASN A 7 37.29 -47.54 -74.21
CA ASN A 7 37.90 -46.89 -73.05
C ASN A 7 37.26 -45.53 -72.76
N LEU A 8 37.09 -44.67 -73.77
CA LEU A 8 36.43 -43.37 -73.62
C LEU A 8 34.99 -43.52 -73.11
N LYS A 9 34.28 -44.56 -73.56
CA LYS A 9 32.93 -44.86 -73.08
C LYS A 9 32.89 -45.26 -71.61
N SER A 10 33.90 -46.01 -71.12
CA SER A 10 33.98 -46.39 -69.71
C SER A 10 34.37 -45.21 -68.83
N GLU A 11 35.28 -44.34 -69.28
CA GLU A 11 35.60 -43.08 -68.60
C GLU A 11 34.39 -42.15 -68.52
N ASN A 12 33.66 -41.95 -69.62
CA ASN A 12 32.43 -41.15 -69.59
C ASN A 12 31.39 -41.70 -68.60
N SER A 13 31.25 -43.02 -68.47
CA SER A 13 30.34 -43.59 -67.48
C SER A 13 30.74 -43.26 -66.04
N LYS A 14 32.05 -43.25 -65.74
CA LYS A 14 32.56 -42.87 -64.41
C LYS A 14 32.27 -41.39 -64.12
N TYR A 15 32.54 -40.51 -65.08
CA TYR A 15 32.26 -39.08 -64.92
C TYR A 15 30.77 -38.79 -64.73
N ILE A 16 29.89 -39.53 -65.42
CA ILE A 16 28.43 -39.40 -65.21
C ILE A 16 28.04 -39.81 -63.78
N SER A 17 28.54 -40.95 -63.29
CA SER A 17 28.30 -41.38 -61.90
C SER A 17 28.80 -40.36 -60.88
N GLU A 18 29.96 -39.76 -61.12
CA GLU A 18 30.54 -38.75 -60.24
C GLU A 18 29.74 -37.44 -60.26
N ILE A 19 29.26 -37.00 -61.43
CA ILE A 19 28.37 -35.84 -61.54
C ILE A 19 27.05 -36.07 -60.78
N GLU A 20 26.45 -37.26 -60.87
CA GLU A 20 25.24 -37.59 -60.11
C GLU A 20 25.49 -37.59 -58.60
N PHE A 21 26.61 -38.16 -58.17
CA PHE A 21 27.03 -38.13 -56.76
C PHE A 21 27.18 -36.70 -56.25
N LEU A 22 27.95 -35.85 -56.95
CA LEU A 22 28.16 -34.45 -56.59
C LEU A 22 26.85 -33.64 -56.58
N LYS A 23 25.91 -33.95 -57.49
CA LYS A 23 24.60 -33.32 -57.53
C LYS A 23 23.77 -33.65 -56.28
N ASN A 24 23.80 -34.91 -55.84
CA ASN A 24 23.12 -35.35 -54.62
C ASN A 24 23.75 -34.72 -53.38
N GLU A 25 25.08 -34.69 -53.32
CA GLU A 25 25.83 -34.07 -52.22
C GLU A 25 25.55 -32.55 -52.13
N LYS A 26 25.54 -31.85 -53.26
CA LYS A 26 25.14 -30.43 -53.32
C LYS A 26 23.71 -30.23 -52.80
N SER A 27 22.78 -31.11 -53.14
CA SER A 27 21.40 -31.04 -52.65
C SER A 27 21.33 -31.23 -51.13
N TYR A 28 22.15 -32.12 -50.57
CA TYR A 28 22.22 -32.34 -49.13
C TYR A 28 22.73 -31.09 -48.41
N TYR A 29 23.85 -30.52 -48.85
CA TYR A 29 24.43 -29.33 -48.22
C TYR A 29 23.54 -28.09 -48.33
N LEU A 30 22.77 -27.93 -49.41
CA LEU A 30 21.78 -26.86 -49.53
C LEU A 30 20.71 -26.97 -48.43
N ASN A 31 20.16 -28.17 -48.21
CA ASN A 31 19.18 -28.39 -47.15
C ASN A 31 19.78 -28.12 -45.76
N GLU A 32 21.03 -28.51 -45.53
CA GLU A 32 21.72 -28.28 -44.25
C GLU A 32 21.94 -26.78 -43.99
N ILE A 33 22.32 -26.02 -45.04
CA ILE A 33 22.43 -24.55 -44.97
C ILE A 33 21.07 -23.91 -44.63
N ASP A 34 19.98 -24.37 -45.25
CA ASP A 34 18.64 -23.84 -44.97
C ASP A 34 18.23 -24.10 -43.52
N VAL A 35 18.48 -25.30 -43.00
CA VAL A 35 18.23 -25.64 -41.59
C VAL A 35 19.07 -24.77 -40.66
N LEU A 36 20.35 -24.57 -40.96
CA LEU A 36 21.24 -23.71 -40.17
C LEU A 36 20.76 -22.25 -40.18
N ASN A 37 20.33 -21.73 -41.33
CA ASN A 37 19.81 -20.37 -41.44
C ASN A 37 18.55 -20.16 -40.59
N VAL A 38 17.62 -21.11 -40.61
CA VAL A 38 16.42 -21.08 -39.75
C VAL A 38 16.81 -21.11 -38.27
N SER A 39 17.75 -21.99 -37.90
CA SER A 39 18.26 -22.10 -36.52
C SER A 39 18.94 -20.81 -36.05
N SER A 40 19.79 -20.20 -36.88
CA SER A 40 20.46 -18.94 -36.57
C SER A 40 19.46 -17.80 -36.39
N LYS A 41 18.43 -17.71 -37.23
CA LYS A 41 17.38 -16.69 -37.09
C LYS A 41 16.61 -16.85 -35.78
N LEU A 42 16.19 -18.08 -35.48
CA LEU A 42 15.49 -18.39 -34.24
C LEU A 42 16.34 -18.07 -32.99
N SER A 43 17.66 -18.32 -33.05
CA SER A 43 18.60 -17.98 -31.97
C SER A 43 18.68 -16.47 -31.71
N ILE A 44 18.66 -15.65 -32.77
CA ILE A 44 18.64 -14.19 -32.66
C ILE A 44 17.34 -13.73 -32.01
N ASP A 45 16.19 -14.21 -32.51
CA ASP A 45 14.86 -13.86 -31.98
C ASP A 45 14.76 -14.18 -30.47
N PHE A 46 15.21 -15.37 -30.05
CA PHE A 46 15.24 -15.74 -28.63
C PHE A 46 16.14 -14.86 -27.78
N LYS A 47 17.27 -14.38 -28.33
CA LYS A 47 18.18 -13.50 -27.61
C LYS A 47 17.55 -12.14 -27.35
N GLU A 48 16.89 -11.58 -28.35
CA GLU A 48 16.16 -10.30 -28.24
C GLU A 48 15.02 -10.39 -27.22
N GLU A 49 14.22 -11.46 -27.24
CA GLU A 49 13.14 -11.69 -26.28
C GLU A 49 13.68 -11.80 -24.84
N ASN A 50 14.79 -12.51 -24.64
CA ASN A 50 15.40 -12.67 -23.32
C ASN A 50 15.96 -11.35 -22.77
N GLU A 51 16.51 -10.48 -23.62
CA GLU A 51 16.94 -9.14 -23.22
C GLU A 51 15.75 -8.27 -22.77
N LYS A 52 14.64 -8.32 -23.51
CA LYS A 52 13.40 -7.63 -23.14
C LYS A 52 12.83 -8.12 -21.80
N LEU A 53 12.77 -9.45 -21.61
CA LEU A 53 12.30 -10.05 -20.36
C LEU A 53 13.17 -9.65 -19.16
N LYS A 54 14.50 -9.55 -19.33
CA LYS A 54 15.40 -9.08 -18.27
C LYS A 54 15.08 -7.64 -17.84
N LEU A 55 14.79 -6.75 -18.79
CA LEU A 55 14.40 -5.37 -18.49
C LEU A 55 13.06 -5.30 -17.75
N GLU A 56 12.08 -6.11 -18.16
CA GLU A 56 10.78 -6.20 -17.48
C GLU A 56 10.94 -6.73 -16.05
N ILE A 57 11.76 -7.75 -15.83
CA ILE A 57 12.06 -8.29 -14.50
C ILE A 57 12.70 -7.23 -13.60
N ASP A 58 13.66 -6.44 -14.09
CA ASP A 58 14.30 -5.40 -13.29
C ASP A 58 13.30 -4.29 -12.90
N ALA A 59 12.47 -3.86 -13.85
CA ALA A 59 11.38 -2.91 -13.61
C ALA A 59 10.40 -3.45 -12.55
N LEU A 60 9.95 -4.69 -12.69
CA LEU A 60 9.06 -5.36 -11.74
C LEU A 60 9.70 -5.45 -10.36
N LYS A 61 10.97 -5.86 -10.26
CA LYS A 61 11.70 -5.95 -8.99
C LYS A 61 11.77 -4.60 -8.27
N LYS A 62 11.97 -3.50 -9.03
CA LYS A 62 11.94 -2.13 -8.49
C LYS A 62 10.55 -1.72 -8.00
N THR A 63 9.49 -2.11 -8.70
CA THR A 63 8.11 -1.85 -8.22
C THR A 63 7.78 -2.66 -6.98
N PHE A 64 8.19 -3.93 -6.95
CA PHE A 64 7.95 -4.84 -5.83
C PHE A 64 8.68 -4.39 -4.57
N SER A 65 9.93 -3.93 -4.68
CA SER A 65 10.66 -3.41 -3.52
C SER A 65 10.00 -2.17 -2.91
N LYS A 66 9.51 -1.25 -3.75
CA LYS A 66 8.71 -0.09 -3.29
C LYS A 66 7.42 -0.53 -2.61
N PHE A 67 6.71 -1.49 -3.20
CA PHE A 67 5.48 -2.05 -2.63
C PHE A 67 5.75 -2.71 -1.26
N SER A 68 6.75 -3.58 -1.17
CA SER A 68 7.17 -4.21 0.09
C SER A 68 7.48 -3.17 1.16
N ASN A 69 8.31 -2.17 0.85
CA ASN A 69 8.64 -1.10 1.78
C ASN A 69 7.41 -0.30 2.25
N SER A 70 6.40 -0.13 1.39
CA SER A 70 5.15 0.52 1.77
C SER A 70 4.25 -0.37 2.62
N SER A 71 4.23 -1.68 2.34
CA SER A 71 3.53 -2.68 3.14
C SER A 71 4.09 -2.73 4.55
N ASP A 72 5.42 -2.83 4.69
CA ASP A 72 6.07 -2.85 6.00
C ASP A 72 5.76 -1.58 6.82
N LYS A 73 5.69 -0.41 6.17
CA LYS A 73 5.29 0.83 6.83
C LYS A 73 3.83 0.80 7.28
N LEU A 74 2.94 0.26 6.46
CA LEU A 74 1.52 0.11 6.79
C LEU A 74 1.34 -0.87 7.95
N ASP A 75 2.03 -2.02 7.91
CA ASP A 75 1.99 -3.03 8.98
C ASP A 75 2.53 -2.46 10.29
N ASN A 76 3.60 -1.67 10.25
CA ASN A 76 4.10 -0.95 11.42
C ASN A 76 3.06 0.06 11.95
N LEU A 77 2.40 0.82 11.08
CA LEU A 77 1.36 1.78 11.47
C LEU A 77 0.15 1.08 12.12
N LEU A 78 -0.37 0.02 11.50
CA LEU A 78 -1.53 -0.73 12.00
C LEU A 78 -1.20 -1.58 13.23
N GLY A 79 0.02 -2.12 13.29
CA GLY A 79 0.56 -2.80 14.47
C GLY A 79 0.65 -1.86 15.68
N LEU A 80 1.05 -0.59 15.46
CA LEU A 80 1.00 0.46 16.47
C LEU A 80 -0.44 0.88 16.83
N GLN A 81 -1.38 0.79 15.88
CA GLN A 81 -2.79 1.16 16.05
C GLN A 81 -3.62 0.09 16.79
N ARG A 82 -3.07 -1.08 17.12
CA ARG A 82 -3.66 -2.01 18.09
C ARG A 82 -3.55 -1.47 19.53
N CYS A 83 -3.91 -0.21 19.72
CA CYS A 83 -4.25 0.30 21.04
C CYS A 83 -5.62 -0.31 21.38
N VAL A 84 -5.64 -1.19 22.38
CA VAL A 84 -6.88 -1.73 22.94
C VAL A 84 -7.57 -0.55 23.63
N PHE A 85 -8.43 0.15 22.90
CA PHE A 85 -9.36 1.11 23.47
C PHE A 85 -10.39 0.31 24.24
N ASP A 86 -10.13 0.07 25.53
CA ASP A 86 -11.02 -0.52 26.52
C ASP A 86 -11.85 -1.71 26.01
N LYS A 87 -11.21 -2.86 25.79
CA LYS A 87 -11.94 -4.15 25.70
C LYS A 87 -12.35 -4.59 27.10
N ALA A 88 -13.36 -3.95 27.67
CA ALA A 88 -14.01 -4.40 28.89
C ALA A 88 -15.12 -5.41 28.52
N GLY A 89 -14.75 -6.69 28.41
CA GLY A 89 -15.69 -7.79 28.25
C GLY A 89 -15.24 -8.99 29.08
N LEU A 90 -16.17 -9.65 29.75
CA LEU A 90 -15.91 -10.93 30.41
C LEU A 90 -15.43 -11.92 29.34
N SER A 91 -14.31 -12.60 29.62
CA SER A 91 -13.54 -13.50 28.72
C SER A 91 -12.44 -12.88 27.85
N TYR A 92 -12.03 -11.63 28.06
CA TYR A 92 -10.83 -11.08 27.38
C TYR A 92 -9.54 -11.43 28.14
N GLU A 93 -8.69 -12.28 27.55
CA GLU A 93 -7.31 -12.49 28.01
C GLU A 93 -6.39 -11.47 27.33
N GLU A 94 -5.75 -10.62 28.14
CA GLU A 94 -4.80 -9.62 27.64
C GLU A 94 -3.58 -10.28 27.02
N MET A 95 -3.26 -9.92 25.78
CA MET A 95 -1.97 -10.30 25.17
C MET A 95 -0.86 -9.51 25.88
N ASN A 96 0.06 -10.20 26.56
CA ASN A 96 1.11 -9.64 27.45
C ASN A 96 2.02 -8.54 26.87
N ASN A 97 1.96 -8.25 25.56
CA ASN A 97 2.86 -7.31 24.87
C ASN A 97 2.15 -6.09 24.25
N VAL A 98 0.90 -5.82 24.62
CA VAL A 98 0.19 -4.64 24.11
C VAL A 98 0.69 -3.40 24.84
N LYS A 99 1.46 -2.56 24.14
CA LYS A 99 1.86 -1.24 24.64
C LYS A 99 0.62 -0.34 24.67
N HIS A 100 0.14 -0.02 25.88
CA HIS A 100 -0.87 1.02 26.06
C HIS A 100 -0.21 2.39 25.81
N PHE A 101 -0.36 2.92 24.60
CA PHE A 101 0.04 4.29 24.32
C PHE A 101 -1.04 5.24 24.85
N SER A 102 -0.65 6.25 25.62
CA SER A 102 -1.55 7.34 26.01
C SER A 102 -1.97 8.09 24.73
N ASN A 103 -3.24 7.93 24.35
CA ASN A 103 -3.91 8.55 23.20
C ASN A 103 -3.24 9.82 22.66
N PHE A 104 -2.46 9.68 21.59
CA PHE A 104 -1.83 10.82 20.88
C PHE A 104 -2.88 11.77 20.27
N PHE A 105 -4.12 11.31 20.06
CA PHE A 105 -5.14 12.03 19.29
C PHE A 105 -6.12 12.86 20.13
N ILE A 106 -6.13 12.73 21.46
CA ILE A 106 -7.04 13.49 22.32
C ILE A 106 -6.22 14.16 23.41
N LYS A 107 -6.04 15.48 23.31
CA LYS A 107 -5.59 16.29 24.45
C LYS A 107 -6.57 15.99 25.59
N LYS A 108 -6.10 15.38 26.69
CA LYS A 108 -6.90 15.24 27.90
C LYS A 108 -7.38 16.64 28.31
N VAL A 109 -8.62 16.98 27.98
CA VAL A 109 -9.27 18.15 28.55
C VAL A 109 -9.60 17.73 29.96
N GLU A 110 -8.74 18.08 30.91
CA GLU A 110 -9.06 17.90 32.32
C GLU A 110 -10.41 18.60 32.56
N PRO A 111 -11.43 17.88 33.08
CA PRO A 111 -12.71 18.50 33.35
C PRO A 111 -12.47 19.54 34.44
N LYS A 112 -12.44 20.82 34.06
CA LYS A 112 -12.50 21.97 34.97
C LYS A 112 -13.89 22.01 35.58
N ILE A 113 -14.16 21.11 36.53
CA ILE A 113 -15.40 21.08 37.28
C ILE A 113 -15.43 22.36 38.12
N SER A 114 -16.21 23.34 37.68
CA SER A 114 -16.46 24.57 38.42
C SER A 114 -17.81 24.50 39.11
N CYS A 115 -17.88 25.05 40.31
CA CYS A 115 -19.10 25.06 41.09
C CYS A 115 -20.01 26.21 40.64
N ASN A 116 -21.25 25.93 40.25
CA ASN A 116 -22.19 26.99 39.84
C ASN A 116 -22.66 27.86 41.01
N CYS A 117 -22.49 27.40 42.26
CA CYS A 117 -22.86 28.15 43.46
C CYS A 117 -21.81 29.21 43.84
N CYS A 118 -20.51 28.88 43.83
CA CYS A 118 -19.45 29.80 44.29
C CYS A 118 -18.40 30.15 43.23
N GLY A 119 -18.50 29.61 42.02
CA GLY A 119 -17.56 29.87 40.92
C GLY A 119 -16.17 29.24 41.08
N ARG A 120 -15.89 28.54 42.19
CA ARG A 120 -14.59 27.90 42.43
C ARG A 120 -14.48 26.55 41.71
N ILE A 121 -13.28 26.22 41.26
CA ILE A 121 -12.96 24.96 40.59
C ILE A 121 -12.71 23.85 41.62
N GLY A 122 -12.95 22.60 41.27
CA GLY A 122 -12.61 21.41 42.05
C GLY A 122 -13.79 20.73 42.76
N HIS A 123 -15.01 21.25 42.64
CA HIS A 123 -16.20 20.63 43.23
C HIS A 123 -17.48 20.99 42.48
N VAL A 124 -18.52 20.15 42.61
CA VAL A 124 -19.85 20.37 42.04
C VAL A 124 -20.75 21.16 43.00
N SER A 125 -21.80 21.79 42.47
CA SER A 125 -22.74 22.61 43.26
C SER A 125 -23.42 21.86 44.41
N THR A 126 -23.52 20.53 44.36
CA THR A 126 -24.09 19.72 45.45
C THR A 126 -23.15 19.58 46.64
N SER A 127 -21.83 19.59 46.42
CA SER A 127 -20.81 19.51 47.48
C SER A 127 -20.29 20.87 47.93
N CYS A 128 -20.88 21.97 47.44
CA CYS A 128 -20.43 23.32 47.77
C CYS A 128 -20.72 23.70 49.22
N PHE A 129 -19.70 24.14 49.95
CA PHE A 129 -19.82 24.63 51.32
C PHE A 129 -20.77 25.84 51.44
N HIS A 130 -20.76 26.75 50.47
CA HIS A 130 -21.68 27.90 50.43
C HIS A 130 -23.15 27.48 50.23
N ARG A 131 -23.40 26.27 49.71
CA ARG A 131 -24.76 25.71 49.61
C ARG A 131 -25.19 25.02 50.90
N LYS A 132 -24.27 24.36 51.60
CA LYS A 132 -24.54 23.70 52.89
C LYS A 132 -24.82 24.69 54.02
N ASN A 133 -24.21 25.88 53.98
CA ASN A 133 -24.49 26.95 54.95
C ASN A 133 -25.54 27.92 54.39
N PHE A 134 -26.78 27.78 54.85
CA PHE A 134 -27.97 28.49 54.37
C PHE A 134 -27.98 30.03 54.64
N VAL A 135 -26.85 30.61 55.07
CA VAL A 135 -26.79 31.96 55.69
C VAL A 135 -26.35 33.06 54.71
N PHE A 136 -25.81 32.73 53.53
CA PHE A 136 -25.43 33.74 52.53
C PHE A 136 -26.39 33.71 51.33
N GLY A 137 -27.30 34.68 51.35
CA GLY A 137 -28.21 35.14 50.29
C GLY A 137 -28.29 34.29 49.02
N LYS A 138 -29.41 33.57 48.88
CA LYS A 138 -29.85 33.05 47.58
C LYS A 138 -30.13 34.25 46.67
N THR A 139 -29.11 34.71 45.93
CA THR A 139 -29.34 35.55 44.75
C THR A 139 -30.11 34.67 43.77
N LYS A 140 -31.45 34.75 43.81
CA LYS A 140 -32.30 34.09 42.84
C LYS A 140 -31.84 34.61 41.48
N LYS A 141 -31.31 33.74 40.63
CA LYS A 141 -31.02 34.12 39.25
C LYS A 141 -32.29 33.94 38.44
N VAL A 142 -32.54 34.81 37.47
CA VAL A 142 -33.69 34.72 36.56
C VAL A 142 -33.16 34.65 35.14
N TRP A 143 -33.88 33.94 34.27
CA TRP A 143 -33.61 33.94 32.85
C TRP A 143 -34.06 35.28 32.25
N VAL A 144 -33.10 36.02 31.68
CA VAL A 144 -33.39 37.27 30.97
C VAL A 144 -32.98 37.08 29.49
N PRO A 145 -33.80 37.54 28.53
CA PRO A 145 -33.43 37.54 27.11
C PRO A 145 -32.15 38.34 26.90
N LYS A 146 -31.21 37.83 26.09
CA LYS A 146 -30.04 38.63 25.66
C LYS A 146 -30.54 39.81 24.81
N GLY A 147 -30.08 41.02 25.11
CA GLY A 147 -30.40 42.22 24.33
C GLY A 147 -29.91 42.11 22.88
N ASN A 148 -30.63 42.76 21.95
CA ASN A 148 -30.34 42.76 20.52
C ASN A 148 -29.11 43.62 20.19
N THR A 149 -27.91 43.18 20.56
CA THR A 149 -26.67 43.81 20.10
C THR A 149 -25.75 42.74 19.51
N LEU A 150 -25.71 42.75 18.17
CA LEU A 150 -24.80 42.05 17.25
C LEU A 150 -25.23 40.66 16.75
N SER A 151 -25.10 40.53 15.42
CA SER A 151 -25.45 39.38 14.60
C SER A 151 -24.59 38.15 14.90
N ASN A 152 -25.27 37.01 15.07
CA ASN A 152 -24.71 35.65 15.12
C ASN A 152 -23.99 35.24 16.43
N SER A 153 -24.62 35.41 17.59
CA SER A 153 -24.17 34.71 18.80
C SER A 153 -24.56 33.22 18.74
N GLN A 154 -23.63 32.32 18.42
CA GLN A 154 -23.83 30.88 18.62
C GLN A 154 -23.86 30.59 20.13
N GLY A 155 -25.04 30.25 20.66
CA GLY A 155 -25.25 29.88 22.06
C GLY A 155 -26.69 30.10 22.54
N PRO A 156 -26.99 29.77 23.81
CA PRO A 156 -28.33 29.93 24.38
C PRO A 156 -28.82 31.39 24.30
N LYS A 157 -30.09 31.59 23.93
CA LYS A 157 -30.76 32.91 23.76
C LYS A 157 -30.97 33.68 25.07
N PHE A 158 -30.78 33.03 26.20
CA PHE A 158 -30.96 33.61 27.53
C PHE A 158 -29.66 33.51 28.35
N ILE A 159 -29.48 34.40 29.33
CA ILE A 159 -28.38 34.36 30.30
C ILE A 159 -28.94 34.42 31.73
N TRP A 160 -28.21 33.80 32.66
CA TRP A 160 -28.47 33.95 34.09
C TRP A 160 -28.00 35.32 34.58
N VAL A 161 -28.95 36.15 35.02
CA VAL A 161 -28.65 37.43 35.67
C VAL A 161 -29.09 37.35 37.14
N PRO A 162 -28.33 37.90 38.11
CA PRO A 162 -28.81 38.02 39.49
C PRO A 162 -30.11 38.84 39.53
N LYS A 163 -31.13 38.37 40.25
CA LYS A 163 -32.31 39.18 40.57
C LYS A 163 -31.89 40.20 41.63
N VAL A 164 -31.95 41.48 41.27
CA VAL A 164 -31.91 42.60 42.21
C VAL A 164 -33.19 42.59 43.03
#